data_AF-A0A9J6GQY1-F1
#
_entry.id   AF-A0A9J6GQY1-F1
#
_cell.length_a   1.000
_cell.length_b   1.000
_cell.length_c   1.000
_cell.angle_alpha   90.00
_cell.angle_beta   90.00
_cell.angle_gamma   90.00
#
_symmetry.space_group_name_H-M   'P 1'
#
loop_
_entity.id
_entity.type
_entity.pdbx_description
1 polymer ?
#
loop_
_entity_poly.entity_id
_entity_poly.type
_entity_poly.pdbx_seq_one_letter_code
_entity_poly.pdbx_strand_id
1 'polypeptide(L)'
;MLEFARENNAHPRIEYHTLDLMKDEDVVRVLLDKGPFQRVYSFFTLHWMADQVQALKNIETLMAPGGECFLIFSETLVLFHIFAAMIKSDRWAKYSDLLQSFIPPTSTMTDVSELRSYLANIVAGTHLTPLACEVMRTKVIMGLNKERAIGTA
;
A
#
# COMPACT_ATOMS: atom_id res chain seq x y z
N MET A 1 -0.05 12.05 11.46
CA MET A 1 0.08 12.36 10.01
C MET A 1 -1.02 13.31 9.56
N LEU A 2 -2.31 12.98 9.73
CA LEU A 2 -3.42 13.84 9.27
C LEU A 2 -3.45 15.22 9.95
N GLU A 3 -3.20 15.30 11.25
CA GLU A 3 -3.11 16.59 11.97
C GLU A 3 -2.01 17.46 11.39
N PHE A 4 -0.79 16.91 11.27
CA PHE A 4 0.33 17.60 10.62
C PHE A 4 -0.02 18.05 9.20
N ALA A 5 -0.65 17.20 8.38
CA ALA A 5 -1.05 17.56 7.03
C ALA A 5 -2.07 18.72 7.04
N ARG A 6 -3.04 18.68 7.95
CA ARG A 6 -4.05 19.73 8.13
C ARG A 6 -3.42 21.06 8.54
N GLU A 7 -2.46 21.04 9.46
CA GLU A 7 -1.78 22.24 9.94
C GLU A 7 -0.87 22.86 8.88
N ASN A 8 -0.21 22.04 8.05
CA ASN A 8 0.82 22.51 7.13
C ASN A 8 0.33 22.69 5.68
N ASN A 9 -0.82 22.11 5.32
CA ASN A 9 -1.35 22.11 3.94
C ASN A 9 -2.86 22.41 3.89
N ALA A 10 -3.38 23.19 4.86
CA ALA A 10 -4.78 23.59 4.88
C ALA A 10 -5.19 24.28 3.56
N HIS A 11 -6.30 23.84 2.97
CA HIS A 11 -6.91 24.48 1.80
C HIS A 11 -8.43 24.37 1.92
N PRO A 12 -9.21 25.39 1.51
CA PRO A 12 -10.69 25.35 1.55
C PRO A 12 -11.38 24.23 0.74
N ARG A 13 -10.60 23.42 0.02
CA ARG A 13 -11.08 22.33 -0.86
C ARG A 13 -10.46 20.98 -0.48
N ILE A 14 -9.71 20.93 0.62
CA ILE A 14 -9.05 19.72 1.10
C ILE A 14 -9.54 19.46 2.51
N GLU A 15 -10.04 18.25 2.71
CA GLU A 15 -10.40 17.75 4.02
C GLU A 15 -9.54 16.53 4.36
N TYR A 16 -9.33 16.31 5.65
CA TYR A 16 -8.48 15.23 6.15
C TYR A 16 -9.29 14.33 7.06
N HIS A 17 -9.41 13.07 6.65
CA HIS A 17 -10.24 12.05 7.31
C HIS A 17 -9.43 10.80 7.58
N THR A 18 -9.68 10.18 8.73
CA THR A 18 -9.12 8.87 9.06
C THR A 18 -9.96 7.80 8.37
N LEU A 19 -9.28 6.93 7.63
CA LEU A 19 -9.86 5.78 6.96
C LEU A 19 -8.90 4.60 7.09
N ASP A 20 -9.33 3.55 7.79
CA ASP A 20 -8.70 2.24 7.67
C ASP A 20 -9.29 1.51 6.46
N LEU A 21 -8.53 1.42 5.38
CA LEU A 21 -8.98 0.82 4.11
C LEU A 21 -9.33 -0.67 4.26
N MET A 22 -8.83 -1.34 5.29
CA MET A 22 -9.11 -2.76 5.54
C MET A 22 -10.38 -2.98 6.38
N LYS A 23 -11.05 -1.92 6.83
CA LYS A 23 -12.29 -1.99 7.59
C LYS A 23 -13.47 -1.49 6.77
N ASP A 24 -14.37 -2.40 6.41
CA ASP A 24 -15.55 -2.08 5.61
C ASP A 24 -16.44 -1.03 6.28
N GLU A 25 -16.56 -1.08 7.62
CA GLU A 25 -17.29 -0.09 8.41
C GLU A 25 -16.73 1.34 8.28
N ASP A 26 -15.40 1.50 8.14
CA ASP A 26 -14.77 2.79 7.92
C ASP A 26 -15.04 3.30 6.50
N VAL A 27 -15.00 2.41 5.52
CA VAL A 27 -15.30 2.71 4.11
C VAL A 27 -16.75 3.18 3.95
N VAL A 28 -17.70 2.44 4.52
CA VAL A 28 -19.13 2.82 4.50
C VAL A 28 -19.36 4.14 5.21
N ARG A 29 -18.72 4.37 6.37
CA ARG A 29 -18.83 5.65 7.08
C ARG A 29 -18.38 6.83 6.22
N VAL A 30 -17.24 6.71 5.53
CA VAL A 30 -16.75 7.76 4.63
C VAL A 30 -17.70 8.00 3.46
N LEU A 31 -18.27 6.93 2.87
CA LEU A 31 -19.25 7.05 1.80
C LEU A 31 -20.54 7.74 2.23
N LEU A 32 -21.04 7.44 3.43
CA LEU A 32 -22.24 8.08 3.97
C LEU A 32 -22.02 9.58 4.25
N ASP A 33 -20.82 9.96 4.68
CA ASP A 33 -20.48 11.36 4.97
C ASP A 33 -20.12 12.17 3.72
N LYS A 34 -19.36 11.59 2.78
CA LYS A 34 -18.77 12.30 1.63
C LYS A 34 -19.41 11.98 0.29
N GLY A 35 -20.17 10.90 0.21
CA GLY A 35 -20.60 10.33 -1.06
C GLY A 35 -19.45 9.61 -1.80
N PRO A 36 -19.75 8.98 -2.93
CA PRO A 36 -18.77 8.26 -3.74
C PRO A 36 -17.87 9.22 -4.53
N PHE A 37 -16.65 8.78 -4.81
CA PHE A 37 -15.61 9.59 -5.45
C PHE A 37 -15.49 9.29 -6.94
N GLN A 38 -15.39 10.34 -7.76
CA GLN A 38 -15.08 10.18 -9.20
C GLN A 38 -13.64 9.72 -9.45
N ARG A 39 -12.72 10.05 -8.54
CA ARG A 39 -11.29 9.69 -8.65
C ARG A 39 -10.72 9.30 -7.30
N VAL A 40 -10.08 8.14 -7.25
CA VAL A 40 -9.35 7.67 -6.06
C VAL A 40 -7.87 7.54 -6.38
N TYR A 41 -7.02 8.12 -5.55
CA TYR A 41 -5.57 8.06 -5.72
C TYR A 41 -4.94 7.36 -4.51
N SER A 42 -4.01 6.45 -4.76
CA SER A 42 -3.24 5.81 -3.70
C SER A 42 -1.77 5.73 -4.08
N PHE A 43 -0.92 6.32 -3.24
CA PHE A 43 0.51 6.40 -3.47
C PHE A 43 1.23 5.72 -2.31
N PHE A 44 1.94 4.64 -2.61
CA PHE A 44 2.80 3.92 -1.69
C PHE A 44 2.09 3.41 -0.42
N THR A 45 0.81 3.00 -0.56
CA THR A 45 0.02 2.45 0.56
C THR A 45 -0.25 0.95 0.43
N LEU A 46 -0.62 0.47 -0.77
CA LEU A 46 -1.16 -0.89 -0.94
C LEU A 46 -0.17 -2.03 -0.69
N HIS A 47 1.14 -1.75 -0.73
CA HIS A 47 2.15 -2.73 -0.38
C HIS A 47 2.20 -3.06 1.12
N TRP A 48 1.57 -2.24 1.97
CA TRP A 48 1.41 -2.53 3.40
C TRP A 48 0.21 -3.43 3.70
N MET A 49 -0.66 -3.69 2.72
CA MET A 49 -1.88 -4.46 2.91
C MET A 49 -1.58 -5.93 2.65
N ALA A 50 -1.77 -6.78 3.67
CA ALA A 50 -1.65 -8.23 3.50
C ALA A 50 -2.73 -8.81 2.56
N ASP A 51 -3.96 -8.27 2.63
CA ASP A 51 -5.06 -8.62 1.73
C ASP A 51 -5.31 -7.49 0.72
N GLN A 52 -4.53 -7.52 -0.36
CA GLN A 52 -4.64 -6.55 -1.44
C GLN A 52 -5.95 -6.69 -2.23
N VAL A 53 -6.61 -7.84 -2.20
CA VAL A 53 -7.91 -8.05 -2.85
C VAL A 53 -8.99 -7.26 -2.12
N GLN A 54 -9.06 -7.39 -0.79
CA GLN A 54 -10.02 -6.62 0.00
C GLN A 54 -9.75 -5.11 -0.11
N ALA A 55 -8.46 -4.70 -0.10
CA ALA A 55 -8.11 -3.30 -0.29
C ALA A 55 -8.62 -2.74 -1.63
N LEU A 56 -8.48 -3.51 -2.72
CA LEU A 56 -8.98 -3.10 -4.05
C LEU A 56 -10.52 -3.06 -4.10
N LYS A 57 -11.22 -4.02 -3.49
CA LYS A 57 -12.69 -3.98 -3.36
C LYS A 57 -13.18 -2.77 -2.58
N ASN A 58 -12.47 -2.39 -1.53
CA ASN A 58 -12.81 -1.22 -0.74
C ASN A 58 -12.52 0.09 -1.49
N ILE A 59 -11.47 0.14 -2.31
CA ILE A 59 -11.24 1.24 -3.27
C ILE A 59 -12.38 1.32 -4.28
N GLU A 60 -12.78 0.20 -4.88
CA GLU A 60 -13.89 0.13 -5.82
C GLU A 60 -15.20 0.63 -5.18
N THR A 61 -15.47 0.23 -3.94
CA THR A 61 -16.67 0.64 -3.19
C THR A 61 -16.69 2.14 -2.94
N LEU A 62 -15.53 2.78 -2.72
CA LEU A 62 -15.42 4.23 -2.58
C LEU A 62 -15.75 4.99 -3.87
N MET A 63 -15.72 4.33 -5.02
CA MET A 63 -15.85 4.97 -6.32
C MET A 63 -17.31 5.11 -6.76
N ALA A 64 -17.58 6.22 -7.44
CA ALA A 64 -18.84 6.40 -8.14
C ALA A 64 -18.90 5.55 -9.42
N PRO A 65 -20.10 5.26 -9.96
CA PRO A 65 -20.22 4.61 -11.26
C PRO A 65 -19.46 5.38 -12.35
N GLY A 66 -18.55 4.69 -13.04
CA GLY A 66 -17.67 5.29 -14.06
C GLY A 66 -16.51 6.12 -13.49
N GLY A 67 -16.28 6.09 -12.18
CA GLY A 67 -15.09 6.66 -11.55
C GLY A 67 -13.83 5.88 -11.90
N GLU A 68 -12.68 6.49 -11.64
CA GLU A 68 -11.36 5.91 -11.93
C GLU A 68 -10.48 5.87 -10.67
N CYS A 69 -9.57 4.90 -10.62
CA CYS A 69 -8.52 4.90 -9.60
C CYS A 69 -7.13 4.89 -10.24
N PHE A 70 -6.18 5.53 -9.57
CA PHE A 70 -4.77 5.50 -9.94
C PHE A 70 -3.94 5.11 -8.72
N LEU A 71 -3.26 3.97 -8.85
CA LEU A 71 -2.60 3.28 -7.75
C LEU A 71 -1.12 3.08 -8.09
N ILE A 72 -0.24 3.56 -7.21
CA ILE A 72 1.21 3.34 -7.30
C ILE A 72 1.69 2.71 -6.00
N PHE A 73 2.37 1.57 -6.08
CA PHE A 73 2.96 0.91 -4.91
C PHE A 73 4.13 0.01 -5.32
N SER A 74 4.97 -0.34 -4.35
CA SER A 74 6.14 -1.21 -4.56
C SER A 74 5.76 -2.69 -4.48
N GLU A 75 6.37 -3.55 -5.28
CA GLU A 75 6.17 -5.00 -5.18
C GLU A 75 6.62 -5.55 -3.82
N THR A 76 7.78 -5.07 -3.35
CA THR A 76 8.46 -5.49 -2.14
C THR A 76 9.28 -4.33 -1.59
N LEU A 77 9.49 -4.35 -0.28
CA LEU A 77 10.37 -3.44 0.43
C LEU A 77 11.41 -4.24 1.20
N VAL A 78 12.60 -3.67 1.40
CA VAL A 78 13.64 -4.27 2.26
C VAL A 78 13.11 -4.59 3.66
N LEU A 79 12.15 -3.81 4.14
CA LEU A 79 11.49 -4.01 5.43
C LEU A 79 10.78 -5.36 5.54
N PHE A 80 10.20 -5.90 4.46
CA PHE A 80 9.52 -7.20 4.52
C PHE A 80 10.51 -8.35 4.78
N HIS A 81 11.73 -8.27 4.23
CA HIS A 81 12.79 -9.23 4.55
C HIS A 81 13.25 -9.11 6.01
N ILE A 82 13.32 -7.88 6.53
CA ILE A 82 13.66 -7.63 7.94
C ILE A 82 12.57 -8.23 8.85
N PHE A 83 11.28 -8.00 8.54
CA PHE A 83 10.17 -8.56 9.31
C PHE A 83 10.19 -10.09 9.29
N ALA A 84 10.41 -10.71 8.13
CA ALA A 84 10.55 -12.16 8.01
C ALA A 84 11.73 -12.72 8.84
N ALA A 85 12.83 -11.98 8.96
CA ALA A 85 13.96 -12.35 9.83
C ALA A 85 13.65 -12.16 11.31
N MET A 86 12.95 -11.08 11.67
CA MET A 86 12.53 -10.80 13.05
C MET A 86 11.59 -11.87 13.59
N ILE A 87 10.62 -12.31 12.78
CA ILE A 87 9.69 -13.40 13.12
C ILE A 87 10.44 -14.67 13.53
N LYS A 88 11.59 -14.96 12.89
CA LYS A 88 12.40 -16.15 13.16
C LYS A 88 13.36 -16.01 14.35
N SER A 89 13.39 -14.86 15.01
CA SER A 89 14.33 -14.58 16.10
C SER A 89 13.65 -14.64 17.47
N ASP A 90 14.31 -15.26 18.45
CA ASP A 90 13.78 -15.40 19.81
C ASP A 90 13.39 -14.05 20.44
N ARG A 91 14.15 -13.00 20.14
CA ARG A 91 13.92 -11.64 20.67
C ARG A 91 12.61 -11.03 20.19
N TRP A 92 12.23 -11.27 18.92
CA TRP A 92 11.14 -10.56 18.26
C TRP A 92 9.96 -11.44 17.87
N ALA A 93 10.06 -12.77 18.00
CA ALA A 93 9.00 -13.72 17.68
C ALA A 93 7.67 -13.46 18.43
N LYS A 94 7.71 -12.78 19.58
CA LYS A 94 6.50 -12.35 20.30
C LYS A 94 5.63 -11.33 19.52
N TYR A 95 6.13 -10.74 18.44
CA TYR A 95 5.40 -9.83 17.56
C TYR A 95 5.04 -10.45 16.21
N SER A 96 5.12 -11.79 16.08
CA SER A 96 5.00 -12.46 14.77
C SER A 96 3.70 -12.13 14.06
N ASP A 97 2.56 -12.18 14.76
CA ASP A 97 1.24 -11.89 14.17
C ASP A 97 1.18 -10.48 13.59
N LEU A 98 1.74 -9.51 14.31
CA LEU A 98 1.80 -8.11 13.87
C LEU A 98 2.77 -7.94 12.69
N LEU A 99 3.93 -8.57 12.72
CA LEU A 99 4.92 -8.45 11.64
C LEU A 99 4.42 -9.12 10.36
N GLN A 100 3.72 -10.26 10.49
CA GLN A 100 3.19 -11.00 9.37
C GLN A 100 2.05 -10.26 8.66
N SER A 101 1.25 -9.47 9.39
CA SER A 101 0.19 -8.66 8.78
C SER A 101 0.71 -7.50 7.90
N PHE A 102 2.00 -7.16 7.98
CA PHE A 102 2.64 -6.17 7.11
C PHE A 102 3.37 -6.78 5.91
N ILE A 103 3.45 -8.11 5.79
CA ILE A 103 4.16 -8.78 4.70
C ILE A 103 3.13 -9.16 3.62
N PRO A 104 3.07 -8.47 2.47
CA PRO A 104 2.16 -8.83 1.40
C PRO A 104 2.62 -10.11 0.68
N PRO A 105 1.71 -10.83 0.00
CA PRO A 105 2.07 -11.98 -0.84
C PRO A 105 3.09 -11.65 -1.93
N THR A 106 3.10 -10.40 -2.41
CA THR A 106 4.03 -9.92 -3.44
C THR A 106 5.49 -9.87 -2.96
N SER A 107 5.73 -9.90 -1.65
CA SER A 107 7.08 -9.77 -1.08
C SER A 107 8.04 -10.87 -1.50
N THR A 108 7.53 -12.05 -1.86
CA THR A 108 8.32 -13.20 -2.33
C THR A 108 8.38 -13.34 -3.84
N MET A 109 7.60 -12.55 -4.58
CA MET A 109 7.54 -12.60 -6.04
C MET A 109 8.71 -11.81 -6.63
N THR A 110 9.45 -12.40 -7.57
CA THR A 110 10.62 -11.77 -8.20
C THR A 110 10.53 -11.67 -9.72
N ASP A 111 9.64 -12.46 -10.33
CA ASP A 111 9.35 -12.40 -11.75
C ASP A 111 8.25 -11.37 -12.04
N VAL A 112 8.48 -10.50 -13.03
CA VAL A 112 7.49 -9.53 -13.50
C VAL A 112 6.26 -10.23 -14.05
N SER A 113 6.40 -11.41 -14.65
CA SER A 113 5.28 -12.19 -15.17
C SER A 113 4.37 -12.68 -14.04
N GLU A 114 4.95 -13.09 -12.92
CA GLU A 114 4.23 -13.49 -11.71
C GLU A 114 3.49 -12.29 -11.09
N LEU A 115 4.16 -11.14 -10.94
CA LEU A 115 3.55 -9.91 -10.45
C LEU A 115 2.37 -9.45 -11.33
N ARG A 116 2.55 -9.48 -12.65
CA ARG A 116 1.47 -9.15 -13.60
C ARG A 116 0.28 -10.09 -13.47
N SER A 117 0.55 -11.39 -13.35
CA SER A 117 -0.50 -12.40 -13.20
C SER A 117 -1.25 -12.22 -11.88
N TYR A 118 -0.52 -11.93 -10.80
CA TYR A 118 -1.10 -11.65 -9.50
C TYR A 118 -1.99 -10.39 -9.53
N LEU A 119 -1.51 -9.28 -10.10
CA LEU A 119 -2.32 -8.06 -10.25
C LEU A 119 -3.55 -8.29 -11.12
N ALA A 120 -3.42 -9.02 -12.24
CA ALA A 120 -4.56 -9.38 -13.09
C ALA A 120 -5.60 -10.20 -12.32
N ASN A 121 -5.16 -11.15 -11.49
CA ASN A 121 -6.03 -11.97 -10.66
C ASN A 121 -6.76 -11.17 -9.59
N ILE A 122 -6.07 -10.21 -8.92
CA ILE A 122 -6.73 -9.35 -7.94
C ILE A 122 -7.81 -8.51 -8.62
N VAL A 123 -7.50 -7.90 -9.77
CA VAL A 123 -8.47 -7.07 -10.50
C VAL A 123 -9.65 -7.91 -11.00
N ALA A 124 -9.43 -9.15 -11.43
CA ALA A 124 -10.49 -10.08 -11.80
C ALA A 124 -11.48 -10.40 -10.65
N GLY A 125 -11.08 -10.17 -9.40
CA GLY A 125 -11.95 -10.27 -8.22
C GLY A 125 -12.80 -9.02 -7.92
N THR A 126 -12.76 -8.02 -8.80
CA THR A 126 -13.47 -6.72 -8.71
C THR A 126 -14.21 -6.43 -10.01
N HIS A 127 -15.02 -5.38 -10.07
CA HIS A 127 -15.60 -4.89 -11.33
C HIS A 127 -14.73 -3.79 -11.98
N LEU A 128 -13.51 -3.60 -11.51
CA LEU A 128 -12.57 -2.64 -12.10
C LEU A 128 -12.07 -3.15 -13.45
N THR A 129 -12.01 -2.23 -14.42
CA THR A 129 -11.36 -2.48 -15.70
C THR A 129 -9.96 -1.85 -15.70
N PRO A 130 -8.88 -2.63 -15.86
CA PRO A 130 -7.55 -2.05 -15.96
C PRO A 130 -7.42 -1.21 -17.24
N LEU A 131 -7.15 0.08 -17.08
CA LEU A 131 -6.84 0.98 -18.20
C LEU A 131 -5.35 0.93 -18.58
N ALA A 132 -4.48 0.85 -17.58
CA ALA A 132 -3.04 0.69 -17.72
C ALA A 132 -2.48 -0.05 -16.50
N CYS A 133 -1.46 -0.87 -16.71
CA CYS A 133 -0.73 -1.57 -15.65
C CYS A 133 0.74 -1.68 -16.05
N GLU A 134 1.57 -0.83 -15.44
CA GLU A 134 3.01 -0.77 -15.72
C GLU A 134 3.80 -1.22 -14.50
N VAL A 135 4.80 -2.07 -14.74
CA VAL A 135 5.75 -2.50 -13.72
C VAL A 135 7.07 -1.80 -14.00
N MET A 136 7.42 -0.84 -13.13
CA MET A 136 8.64 -0.06 -13.26
C MET A 136 9.73 -0.64 -12.35
N ARG A 137 10.82 -1.14 -12.95
CA ARG A 137 12.00 -1.54 -12.19
C ARG A 137 12.90 -0.34 -11.97
N THR A 138 12.95 0.15 -10.74
CA THR A 138 13.93 1.15 -10.33
C THR A 138 15.20 0.44 -9.86
N LYS A 139 16.35 0.76 -10.47
CA LYS A 139 17.64 0.36 -9.91
C LYS A 139 17.86 1.14 -8.62
N VAL A 140 17.78 0.48 -7.48
CA VAL A 140 18.18 1.09 -6.22
C VAL A 140 19.70 1.26 -6.25
N ILE A 141 20.17 2.46 -6.57
CA ILE A 141 21.55 2.84 -6.28
C ILE A 141 21.59 3.03 -4.76
N MET A 142 21.87 1.96 -4.02
CA MET A 142 22.12 2.07 -2.59
C MET A 142 23.43 2.82 -2.40
N GLY A 143 23.37 4.15 -2.33
CA GLY A 143 24.46 5.03 -1.91
C GLY A 143 24.75 4.93 -0.41
N LEU A 144 24.77 3.72 0.14
CA LEU A 144 25.34 3.45 1.46
C LEU A 144 26.79 3.04 1.23
N ASN A 145 27.66 4.02 0.95
CA ASN A 145 29.08 3.86 1.21
C ASN A 145 29.23 3.61 2.71
N LYS A 146 29.36 2.33 3.10
CA LYS A 146 29.62 1.89 4.47
C LYS A 146 30.81 2.61 5.11
N GLU A 147 31.70 3.16 4.31
CA GLU A 147 32.92 3.85 4.76
C GLU A 147 32.70 5.24 5.36
N ARG A 148 31.50 5.85 5.23
CA ARG A 148 31.21 7.17 5.85
C ARG A 148 30.43 7.11 7.16
N ALA A 149 29.91 5.95 7.53
CA ALA A 149 29.08 5.77 8.73
C ALA A 149 29.89 5.35 9.98
N ILE A 150 31.16 4.98 9.81
CA ILE A 150 32.08 4.68 10.90
C ILE A 150 33.18 5.72 10.81
N GLY A 151 33.02 6.80 11.58
CA GLY A 151 34.09 7.76 11.79
C GLY A 151 35.24 7.08 12.54
N THR A 152 36.24 6.62 11.80
CA THR A 152 37.59 6.40 12.34
C THR A 152 38.51 7.37 11.64
N ALA A 153 39.07 8.26 12.45
CA ALA A 153 40.13 9.20 12.10
C ALA A 153 41.38 8.48 11.58
#